data_AF-A0A5J4UG73-F1
#
_entry.id   AF-A0A5J4UG73-F1
#
_cell.length_a   1.000
_cell.length_b   1.000
_cell.length_c   1.000
_cell.angle_alpha   90.00
_cell.angle_beta   90.00
_cell.angle_gamma   90.00
#
_symmetry.space_group_name_H-M   'P 1'
#
loop_
_entity.id
_entity.type
_entity.pdbx_description
1 polymer ?
#
loop_
_entity_poly.entity_id
_entity_poly.type
_entity_poly.pdbx_seq_one_letter_code
_entity_poly.pdbx_strand_id
1 'polypeptide(L)'
;GLQWDEEKYKTQLIHKGDWAKLIHEPSGRCYGASLLSGNCIRPIFVSIGHRISIETAVRLTIEVCKYRIPEPIRAADHLGREYVRKIRGKTEEEGEQKKEVD
;
A
#
# COMPACT_ATOMS: atom_id res chain seq x y z
N GLY A 1 -26.62 -5.29 -2.46
CA GLY A 1 -25.42 -4.71 -1.83
C GLY A 1 -24.23 -5.51 -2.28
N LEU A 2 -23.11 -4.87 -2.64
CA LEU A 2 -21.87 -5.55 -2.99
C LEU A 2 -21.34 -6.30 -1.77
N GLN A 3 -21.62 -7.60 -1.70
CA GLN A 3 -21.04 -8.48 -0.69
C GLN A 3 -19.60 -8.76 -1.13
N TRP A 4 -18.67 -8.01 -0.54
CA TRP A 4 -17.24 -8.23 -0.73
C TRP A 4 -16.85 -9.51 0.01
N ASP A 5 -16.63 -10.59 -0.74
CA ASP A 5 -16.10 -11.84 -0.21
C ASP A 5 -14.58 -11.72 -0.06
N GLU A 6 -14.14 -11.35 1.13
CA GLU A 6 -12.72 -11.17 1.48
C GLU A 6 -11.92 -12.49 1.40
N GLU A 7 -12.60 -13.63 1.55
CA GLU A 7 -11.97 -14.95 1.59
C GLU A 7 -11.65 -15.50 0.20
N LYS A 8 -12.45 -15.12 -0.81
CA LYS A 8 -12.26 -15.54 -2.21
C LYS A 8 -10.88 -15.17 -2.78
N TYR A 9 -10.30 -14.04 -2.36
CA TYR A 9 -9.01 -13.56 -2.90
C TYR A 9 -7.79 -14.01 -2.08
N LYS A 10 -7.98 -14.42 -0.82
CA LYS A 10 -6.90 -14.91 0.04
C LYS A 10 -6.54 -16.37 -0.25
N THR A 11 -7.53 -17.16 -0.65
CA THR A 11 -7.38 -18.61 -0.88
C THR A 11 -6.65 -18.97 -2.18
N GLN A 12 -6.52 -18.02 -3.12
CA GLN A 12 -5.90 -18.27 -4.43
C GLN A 12 -4.42 -17.88 -4.52
N LEU A 13 -3.86 -17.22 -3.50
CA LEU A 13 -2.51 -16.67 -3.54
C LEU A 13 -1.63 -17.43 -2.54
N ILE A 14 -0.68 -18.23 -3.04
CA ILE A 14 0.12 -19.15 -2.22
C ILE A 14 1.58 -18.70 -2.20
N HIS A 15 2.11 -18.28 -3.33
CA HIS A 15 3.50 -17.96 -3.53
C HIS A 15 3.72 -16.46 -3.78
N LYS A 16 4.92 -15.98 -3.42
CA LYS A 16 5.33 -14.61 -3.76
C LYS A 16 5.22 -14.41 -5.27
N GLY A 17 4.53 -13.35 -5.66
CA GLY A 17 4.27 -13.01 -7.06
C GLY A 17 2.92 -13.50 -7.57
N ASP A 18 2.20 -14.36 -6.83
CA ASP A 18 0.84 -14.73 -7.17
C ASP A 18 -0.07 -13.51 -7.11
N TRP A 19 -0.97 -13.39 -8.10
CA TRP A 19 -1.97 -12.34 -8.13
C TRP A 19 -3.23 -12.76 -8.88
N ALA A 20 -4.35 -12.14 -8.54
CA ALA A 20 -5.64 -12.38 -9.17
C ALA A 20 -6.37 -11.07 -9.44
N LYS A 21 -7.09 -10.98 -10.58
CA LYS A 21 -7.89 -9.80 -10.93
C LYS A 21 -9.11 -9.67 -10.01
N LEU A 22 -9.38 -8.44 -9.60
CA LEU A 22 -10.59 -8.07 -8.86
C LEU A 22 -11.67 -7.68 -9.87
N ILE A 23 -12.51 -8.64 -10.24
CA ILE A 23 -13.55 -8.47 -11.26
C ILE A 23 -14.90 -8.24 -10.57
N HIS A 24 -15.61 -7.20 -11.00
CA HIS A 24 -17.02 -7.00 -10.65
C HIS A 24 -17.90 -7.88 -11.52
N GLU A 25 -18.29 -9.04 -10.99
CA GLU A 25 -19.01 -10.09 -11.75
C GLU A 25 -20.18 -9.58 -12.58
N PRO A 26 -21.10 -8.71 -12.07
CA PRO A 26 -22.23 -8.25 -12.86
C PRO A 26 -21.85 -7.43 -14.10
N SER A 27 -20.70 -6.76 -14.09
CA SER A 27 -20.28 -5.85 -15.17
C SER A 27 -19.07 -6.32 -15.97
N GLY A 28 -18.37 -7.36 -15.49
CA GLY A 28 -17.05 -7.76 -16.01
C GLY A 28 -15.92 -6.74 -15.80
N ARG A 29 -16.17 -5.60 -15.15
CA ARG A 29 -15.18 -4.54 -14.93
C ARG A 29 -14.08 -5.01 -13.98
N CYS A 30 -12.82 -4.80 -14.37
CA CYS A 30 -11.66 -4.99 -13.51
C CYS A 30 -11.40 -3.71 -12.69
N TYR A 31 -11.36 -3.83 -11.36
CA TYR A 31 -10.97 -2.73 -10.46
C TYR A 31 -9.48 -2.73 -10.11
N GLY A 32 -8.81 -3.87 -10.28
CA GLY A 32 -7.42 -4.04 -9.89
C GLY A 32 -7.04 -5.50 -9.73
N ALA A 33 -6.06 -5.76 -8.88
CA ALA A 33 -5.55 -7.07 -8.54
C ALA A 33 -5.23 -7.18 -7.05
N SER A 34 -5.47 -8.36 -6.45
CA SER A 34 -4.82 -8.78 -5.21
C SER A 34 -3.46 -9.38 -5.54
N LEU A 35 -2.41 -9.00 -4.83
CA LEU A 35 -1.02 -9.42 -5.10
C LEU A 35 -0.33 -9.86 -3.80
N LEU A 36 0.27 -11.05 -3.81
CA LEU A 36 1.18 -11.52 -2.77
C LEU A 36 2.60 -11.01 -3.06
N SER A 37 2.87 -9.78 -2.66
CA SER A 37 4.09 -9.04 -3.03
C SER A 37 5.38 -9.49 -2.33
N GLY A 38 5.28 -10.24 -1.24
CA GLY A 38 6.42 -10.72 -0.47
C GLY A 38 6.09 -12.00 0.28
N ASN A 39 7.01 -12.45 1.14
CA ASN A 39 6.79 -13.61 2.02
C ASN A 39 5.86 -13.24 3.18
N CYS A 40 4.61 -12.92 2.88
CA CYS A 40 3.60 -12.52 3.85
C CYS A 40 2.25 -13.12 3.49
N ILE A 41 1.37 -13.31 4.48
CA ILE A 41 0.03 -13.89 4.29
C ILE A 41 -0.97 -12.86 3.74
N ARG A 42 -0.75 -11.57 4.03
CA ARG A 42 -1.69 -10.51 3.64
C ARG A 42 -1.30 -9.88 2.31
N PRO A 43 -2.12 -10.01 1.25
CA PRO A 43 -1.83 -9.37 -0.02
C PRO A 43 -1.87 -7.85 0.09
N ILE A 44 -1.36 -7.20 -0.95
CA ILE A 44 -1.63 -5.79 -1.26
C ILE A 44 -2.60 -5.72 -2.45
N PHE A 45 -3.28 -4.59 -2.59
CA PHE A 45 -4.19 -4.36 -3.71
C PHE A 45 -3.58 -3.34 -4.66
N VAL A 46 -3.50 -3.70 -5.94
CA VAL A 46 -2.93 -2.89 -7.01
C VAL A 46 -4.03 -2.50 -7.97
N SER A 47 -4.16 -1.22 -8.27
CA SER A 47 -5.11 -0.71 -9.27
C SER A 47 -4.37 0.12 -10.33
N ILE A 48 -5.03 0.34 -11.46
CA ILE A 48 -4.50 1.19 -12.53
C ILE A 48 -4.65 2.65 -12.11
N GLY A 49 -3.56 3.42 -12.22
CA GLY A 49 -3.59 4.88 -12.20
C GLY A 49 -3.94 5.46 -13.57
N HIS A 50 -2.93 5.75 -14.39
CA HIS A 50 -3.11 6.30 -15.73
C HIS A 50 -2.15 5.64 -16.73
N ARG A 51 -2.61 5.36 -17.96
CA ARG A 51 -1.82 4.89 -19.12
C ARG A 51 -1.01 3.60 -18.89
N ILE A 52 -1.50 2.71 -18.03
CA ILE A 52 -0.87 1.43 -17.75
C ILE A 52 -1.93 0.32 -17.70
N SER A 53 -1.59 -0.89 -18.16
CA SER A 53 -2.45 -2.05 -17.97
C SER A 53 -2.34 -2.60 -16.56
N ILE A 54 -3.33 -3.38 -16.11
CA ILE A 54 -3.27 -4.00 -14.78
C ILE A 54 -2.11 -4.99 -14.67
N GLU A 55 -1.84 -5.75 -15.73
CA GLU A 55 -0.74 -6.70 -15.82
C GLU A 55 0.62 -6.00 -15.65
N THR A 56 0.78 -4.85 -16.31
CA THR A 56 2.02 -4.07 -16.24
C THR A 56 2.18 -3.45 -14.84
N ALA A 57 1.11 -2.90 -14.26
CA ALA A 57 1.14 -2.34 -12.92
C ALA A 57 1.52 -3.40 -11.86
N VAL A 58 0.95 -4.60 -11.95
CA VAL A 58 1.29 -5.72 -11.05
C VAL A 58 2.75 -6.13 -11.21
N ARG A 59 3.22 -6.33 -12.45
CA ARG A 59 4.63 -6.68 -12.70
C ARG A 59 5.60 -5.67 -12.11
N LEU A 60 5.39 -4.38 -12.38
CA LEU A 60 6.23 -3.32 -11.81
C LEU A 60 6.21 -3.35 -10.28
N THR A 61 5.03 -3.57 -9.69
CA THR A 61 4.89 -3.65 -8.23
C THR A 61 5.72 -4.81 -7.65
N ILE A 62 5.71 -5.98 -8.28
CA ILE A 62 6.52 -7.14 -7.86
C ILE A 62 8.02 -6.82 -7.89
N GLU A 63 8.51 -6.21 -8.97
CA GLU A 63 9.94 -5.89 -9.14
C GLU A 63 10.46 -4.94 -8.05
N VAL A 64 9.62 -4.01 -7.59
CA VAL A 64 9.99 -3.05 -6.54
C VAL A 64 9.64 -3.53 -5.14
N CYS A 65 9.16 -4.76 -4.97
CA CYS A 65 8.79 -5.34 -3.69
C CYS A 65 9.89 -6.28 -3.16
N LYS A 66 10.77 -5.73 -2.32
CA LYS A 66 11.68 -6.53 -1.48
C LYS A 66 10.93 -7.18 -0.31
N TYR A 67 10.00 -6.43 0.30
CA TYR A 67 9.09 -6.88 1.36
C TYR A 67 7.63 -6.80 0.88
N ARG A 68 6.66 -6.79 1.81
CA ARG A 68 5.23 -6.64 1.49
C ARG A 68 4.90 -5.30 0.81
N ILE A 69 5.51 -4.20 1.24
CA ILE A 69 5.20 -2.86 0.74
C ILE A 69 6.22 -2.47 -0.34
N PRO A 70 5.79 -1.92 -1.49
CA PRO A 70 6.70 -1.42 -2.53
C PRO A 70 7.74 -0.47 -1.98
N GLU A 71 9.01 -0.64 -2.35
CA GLU A 71 10.12 0.17 -1.85
C GLU A 71 9.89 1.69 -2.02
N PRO A 72 9.35 2.20 -3.15
CA PRO A 72 9.03 3.63 -3.28
C PRO A 72 8.00 4.13 -2.26
N ILE A 73 6.97 3.34 -1.97
CA ILE A 73 5.94 3.68 -0.98
C ILE A 73 6.53 3.63 0.43
N ARG A 74 7.36 2.62 0.71
CA ARG A 74 8.03 2.46 2.00
C ARG A 74 8.97 3.64 2.29
N ALA A 75 9.73 4.08 1.29
CA ALA A 75 10.59 5.25 1.40
C ALA A 75 9.80 6.54 1.66
N ALA A 76 8.69 6.74 0.93
CA ALA A 76 7.81 7.89 1.12
C ALA A 76 7.18 7.93 2.52
N ASP A 77 6.69 6.80 3.03
CA ASP A 77 6.11 6.70 4.39
C ASP A 77 7.17 6.98 5.47
N HIS A 78 8.38 6.44 5.33
CA HIS A 78 9.48 6.74 6.25
C HIS A 78 9.81 8.24 6.27
N LEU A 79 10.01 8.86 5.10
CA LEU A 79 10.32 10.28 4.99
C LEU A 79 9.20 11.16 5.59
N GLY A 80 7.94 10.83 5.31
CA GLY A 80 6.79 11.54 5.86
C GLY A 80 6.73 11.46 7.38
N ARG A 81 6.97 10.27 7.95
CA ARG A 81 6.99 10.06 9.41
C ARG A 81 8.13 10.81 10.07
N GLU A 82 9.33 10.80 9.49
CA GLU A 82 10.47 11.56 10.00
C GLU A 82 10.17 13.06 10.01
N TYR A 83 9.56 13.57 8.95
CA TYR A 83 9.17 14.98 8.86
C TYR A 83 8.16 15.36 9.95
N VAL A 84 7.11 14.56 10.15
CA VAL A 84 6.11 14.79 11.20
C VAL A 84 6.75 14.77 12.60
N ARG A 85 7.68 13.85 12.88
CA ARG A 85 8.38 13.80 14.18
C ARG A 85 9.20 15.06 14.42
N LYS A 86 9.92 15.55 13.41
CA LYS A 86 10.70 16.79 13.51
C LYS A 86 9.83 18.01 13.79
N ILE A 87 8.67 18.11 13.14
CA ILE A 87 7.71 19.20 13.40
C ILE A 87 7.23 19.13 14.84
N ARG A 88 6.78 17.96 15.31
CA ARG A 88 6.23 17.80 16.66
C ARG A 88 7.27 18.11 17.75
N GLY A 89 8.50 17.63 17.60
CA GLY A 89 9.59 17.93 18.55
C GLY A 89 9.91 19.43 18.64
N LYS A 90 9.93 20.15 17.51
CA LYS A 90 10.13 21.61 17.51
C LYS A 90 9.00 22.37 18.20
N THR A 91 7.74 21.93 18.00
CA THR A 91 6.58 22.55 18.64
C THR A 91 6.61 22.38 20.16
N GLU A 92 7.14 21.25 20.65
CA GLU A 92 7.32 20.98 22.08
C GLU A 92 8.44 21.85 22.67
N GLU A 93 9.59 21.95 22.00
CA GLU A 93 10.72 22.81 22.41
C GLU A 93 10.35 24.31 22.45
N GLU A 94 9.60 24.81 21.46
CA GLU A 94 9.13 26.21 21.43
C GLU A 94 8.05 26.50 22.49
N GLY A 95 7.25 25.49 22.87
CA GLY A 95 6.23 25.59 23.90
C GLY A 95 6.81 25.59 25.32
N GLU A 96 7.89 24.85 25.55
CA GLU A 96 8.62 24.85 26.83
C GLU A 96 9.41 26.16 27.02
N GLN A 97 10.09 26.65 25.99
CA GLN A 97 10.82 27.93 26.04
C GLN A 97 9.91 29.14 26.31
N LYS A 98 8.63 29.09 25.91
CA LYS A 98 7.66 30.16 26.24
C LYS A 98 7.19 30.14 27.68
N LYS A 99 7.19 28.99 28.36
CA LYS A 99 6.75 28.88 29.76
C LYS A 99 7.81 29.30 30.77
N GLU A 100 9.08 29.33 30.36
CA GLU A 100 10.21 29.67 31.23
C GLU A 100 10.50 31.20 31.22
N VAL A 101 9.83 31.95 30.36
CA VAL A 101 10.03 33.41 30.15
C VAL A 101 8.84 34.23 30.68
N ASP A 102 7.75 33.56 31.09
CA ASP A 102 6.59 34.13 31.81
C ASP A 102 6.66 33.81 33.31
#